data_AF-A0A8K1CDB8-F1
#
_entry.id   AF-A0A8K1CDB8-F1
#
_cell.length_a   1.000
_cell.length_b   1.000
_cell.length_c   1.000
_cell.angle_alpha   90.00
_cell.angle_beta   90.00
_cell.angle_gamma   90.00
#
_symmetry.space_group_name_H-M   'P 1'
#
loop_
_entity.id
_entity.type
_entity.pdbx_description
1 polymer ?
#
loop_
_entity_poly.entity_id
_entity_poly.type
_entity_poly.pdbx_seq_one_letter_code
_entity_poly.pdbx_strand_id
1 'polypeptide(L)'
;MAPTAATEPRQFSYANDIALLQRTKQVKPWSQSRVMAGWESVATALEAESGFPPGKRGLAIRARFQYLLAQKNKMKSTAAMRRVGSDEEYAARERLLEEICREMSAHESTPAKGPKTKPAPAPHQSSGNGRESVSSVTGVSHLEDEEEEEESEEDDETAPSSKKRMRNDRGSYEQRKLRLLEKQVADQREHFQQQLALQREQIQLQQQQLLVILDLVQKVSNAARGDTP
;
A
#
# COMPACT_ATOMS: atom_id res chain seq x y z
N MET A 1 -44.12 -25.79 14.60
CA MET A 1 -43.22 -25.06 13.68
C MET A 1 -42.26 -24.26 14.54
N ALA A 2 -40.98 -24.65 14.58
CA ALA A 2 -39.96 -23.94 15.36
C ALA A 2 -39.45 -22.74 14.55
N PRO A 3 -39.21 -21.57 15.17
CA PRO A 3 -38.66 -20.42 14.46
C PRO A 3 -37.22 -20.73 14.04
N THR A 4 -36.94 -20.63 12.75
CA THR A 4 -35.59 -20.72 12.20
C THR A 4 -34.78 -19.55 12.74
N ALA A 5 -33.90 -19.82 13.70
CA ALA A 5 -32.96 -18.84 14.22
C ALA A 5 -32.10 -18.34 13.05
N ALA A 6 -32.36 -17.10 12.62
CA ALA A 6 -31.48 -16.38 11.70
C ALA A 6 -30.10 -16.34 12.36
N THR A 7 -29.18 -17.14 11.85
CA THR A 7 -27.80 -17.19 12.34
C THR A 7 -27.17 -15.88 11.94
N GLU A 8 -27.00 -14.96 12.88
CA GLU A 8 -26.26 -13.72 12.65
C GLU A 8 -24.91 -14.06 11.99
N PRO A 9 -24.42 -13.26 11.03
CA PRO A 9 -23.15 -13.52 10.38
C PRO A 9 -22.04 -13.52 11.44
N ARG A 10 -21.62 -14.72 11.84
CA ARG A 10 -20.57 -14.91 12.84
C ARG A 10 -19.34 -14.11 12.40
N GLN A 11 -18.94 -13.16 13.25
CA GLN A 11 -17.77 -12.32 13.03
C GLN A 11 -16.51 -13.19 13.00
N PHE A 12 -15.49 -12.75 12.26
CA PHE A 12 -14.21 -13.44 12.22
C PHE A 12 -13.49 -13.32 13.57
N SER A 13 -13.17 -14.47 14.18
CA SER A 13 -12.30 -14.57 15.36
C SER A 13 -10.82 -14.66 14.94
N TYR A 14 -9.91 -14.59 15.92
CA TYR A 14 -8.48 -14.82 15.68
C TYR A 14 -8.17 -16.22 15.13
N ALA A 15 -8.82 -17.25 15.67
CA ALA A 15 -8.72 -18.60 15.15
C ALA A 15 -9.13 -18.68 13.67
N ASN A 16 -10.20 -17.99 13.28
CA ASN A 16 -10.64 -17.92 11.88
C ASN A 16 -9.62 -17.20 11.01
N ASP A 17 -8.99 -16.13 11.52
CA ASP A 17 -7.95 -15.40 10.79
C ASP A 17 -6.71 -16.28 10.57
N ILE A 18 -6.28 -17.05 11.58
CA ILE A 18 -5.15 -17.98 11.46
C ILE A 18 -5.45 -19.06 10.42
N ALA A 19 -6.62 -19.70 10.50
CA ALA A 19 -7.09 -20.70 9.53
C ALA A 19 -7.11 -20.12 8.10
N LEU A 20 -7.70 -18.94 7.92
CA LEU A 20 -7.74 -18.23 6.64
C LEU A 20 -6.35 -18.00 6.07
N LEU A 21 -5.40 -17.56 6.90
CA LEU A 21 -4.02 -17.31 6.46
C LEU A 21 -3.29 -18.60 6.10
N GLN A 22 -3.46 -19.67 6.89
CA GLN A 22 -2.89 -20.98 6.57
C GLN A 22 -3.39 -21.50 5.22
N ARG A 23 -4.69 -21.43 4.96
CA ARG A 23 -5.26 -21.84 3.67
C ARG A 23 -4.86 -20.94 2.52
N THR A 24 -4.80 -19.64 2.75
CA THR A 24 -4.31 -18.67 1.76
C THR A 24 -2.86 -18.96 1.37
N LYS A 25 -1.99 -19.31 2.33
CA LYS A 25 -0.61 -19.73 2.07
C LYS A 25 -0.52 -21.05 1.29
N GLN A 26 -1.41 -22.01 1.55
CA GLN A 26 -1.42 -23.30 0.84
C GLN A 26 -1.89 -23.15 -0.62
N VAL A 27 -3.00 -22.43 -0.83
CA VAL A 27 -3.65 -22.29 -2.14
C VAL A 27 -2.93 -21.26 -3.03
N LYS A 28 -2.28 -20.27 -2.41
CA LYS A 28 -1.59 -19.14 -3.07
C LYS A 28 -2.43 -18.48 -4.16
N PRO A 29 -3.59 -17.86 -3.83
CA PRO A 29 -4.50 -17.29 -4.81
C PRO A 29 -3.85 -16.29 -5.78
N TRP A 30 -2.82 -15.57 -5.33
CA TRP A 30 -2.05 -14.61 -6.16
C TRP A 30 -1.22 -15.25 -7.27
N SER A 31 -0.88 -16.53 -7.14
CA SER A 31 -0.09 -17.27 -8.14
C SER A 31 -0.95 -17.94 -9.22
N GLN A 32 -2.27 -17.91 -9.06
CA GLN A 32 -3.19 -18.54 -10.00
C GLN A 32 -3.51 -17.60 -11.17
N SER A 33 -3.67 -18.16 -12.36
CA SER A 33 -4.08 -17.40 -13.56
C SER A 33 -5.42 -16.69 -13.39
N ARG A 34 -6.31 -17.25 -12.57
CA ARG A 34 -7.59 -16.65 -12.16
C ARG A 34 -7.60 -16.45 -10.65
N VAL A 35 -7.14 -15.30 -10.19
CA VAL A 35 -6.99 -14.97 -8.76
C VAL A 35 -8.27 -15.23 -7.96
N MET A 36 -9.45 -14.85 -8.48
CA MET A 36 -10.72 -15.07 -7.79
C MET A 36 -11.12 -16.55 -7.67
N ALA A 37 -10.72 -17.41 -8.62
CA ALA A 37 -10.92 -18.86 -8.49
C ALA A 37 -10.06 -19.44 -7.37
N GLY A 38 -8.87 -18.88 -7.16
CA GLY A 38 -8.02 -19.20 -6.02
C GLY A 38 -8.67 -18.81 -4.69
N TRP A 39 -9.28 -17.63 -4.61
CA TRP A 39 -10.02 -17.21 -3.42
C TRP A 39 -11.26 -18.08 -3.14
N GLU A 40 -11.95 -18.54 -4.19
CA GLU A 40 -13.05 -19.51 -4.02
C GLU A 40 -12.53 -20.86 -3.52
N SER A 41 -11.39 -21.31 -4.02
CA SER A 41 -10.73 -22.55 -3.53
C SER A 41 -10.34 -22.44 -2.05
N VAL A 42 -9.87 -21.26 -1.60
CA VAL A 42 -9.63 -21.00 -0.17
C VAL A 42 -10.93 -21.07 0.63
N ALA A 43 -12.01 -20.47 0.12
CA ALA A 43 -13.32 -20.52 0.77
C ALA A 43 -13.83 -21.96 0.95
N THR A 44 -13.78 -22.78 -0.11
CA THR A 44 -14.16 -24.19 -0.06
C THR A 44 -13.30 -24.98 0.93
N ALA A 45 -11.99 -24.72 0.98
CA ALA A 45 -11.09 -25.38 1.92
C ALA A 45 -11.38 -25.01 3.39
N LEU A 46 -11.79 -23.77 3.64
CA LEU A 46 -12.16 -23.29 4.98
C LEU A 46 -13.53 -23.81 5.42
N GLU A 47 -14.48 -23.99 4.50
CA GLU A 47 -15.79 -24.56 4.82
C GLU A 47 -15.69 -26.01 5.30
N ALA A 48 -14.66 -26.74 4.88
CA ALA A 48 -14.36 -28.08 5.36
C ALA A 48 -13.69 -28.11 6.77
N GLU A 49 -13.24 -26.95 7.30
CA GLU A 49 -12.63 -26.87 8.62
C GLU A 49 -13.67 -26.74 9.74
N SER A 50 -13.55 -27.60 10.75
CA SER A 50 -14.41 -27.53 11.93
C SER A 50 -14.23 -26.19 12.66
N GLY A 51 -15.32 -25.45 12.82
CA GLY A 51 -15.34 -24.18 13.56
C GLY A 51 -15.18 -22.92 12.70
N PHE A 52 -14.90 -23.06 11.40
CA PHE A 52 -14.96 -21.92 10.49
C PHE A 52 -16.42 -21.57 10.15
N PRO A 53 -16.79 -20.28 10.08
CA PRO A 53 -18.16 -19.90 9.75
C PRO A 53 -18.58 -20.36 8.35
N PRO A 54 -19.72 -21.06 8.19
CA PRO A 54 -20.18 -21.53 6.88
C PRO A 54 -20.64 -20.38 5.97
N GLY A 55 -20.73 -20.65 4.67
CA GLY A 55 -21.31 -19.73 3.69
C GLY A 55 -20.46 -18.49 3.36
N LYS A 56 -19.18 -18.47 3.73
CA LYS A 56 -18.25 -17.38 3.36
C LYS A 56 -17.69 -17.64 1.96
N ARG A 57 -18.10 -16.84 0.96
CA ARG A 57 -17.59 -16.93 -0.42
C ARG A 57 -16.20 -16.33 -0.58
N GLY A 58 -15.52 -16.66 -1.68
CA GLY A 58 -14.16 -16.19 -1.98
C GLY A 58 -13.99 -14.67 -1.90
N LEU A 59 -15.00 -13.89 -2.28
CA LEU A 59 -14.98 -12.42 -2.14
C LEU A 59 -14.89 -11.96 -0.68
N ALA A 60 -15.67 -12.59 0.22
CA ALA A 60 -15.64 -12.28 1.65
C ALA A 60 -14.32 -12.70 2.29
N ILE A 61 -13.77 -13.85 1.89
CA ILE A 61 -12.44 -14.32 2.33
C ILE A 61 -11.35 -13.34 1.89
N ARG A 62 -11.37 -12.92 0.61
CA ARG A 62 -10.42 -11.93 0.08
C ARG A 62 -10.52 -10.59 0.81
N ALA A 63 -11.73 -10.09 1.04
CA ALA A 63 -11.95 -8.84 1.77
C ALA A 63 -11.40 -8.92 3.20
N ARG A 64 -11.60 -10.06 3.88
CA ARG A 64 -11.02 -10.28 5.22
C ARG A 64 -9.50 -10.32 5.16
N PHE A 65 -8.91 -11.01 4.19
CA PHE A 65 -7.46 -11.04 4.01
C PHE A 65 -6.88 -9.62 3.79
N GLN A 66 -7.48 -8.83 2.92
CA GLN A 66 -7.07 -7.44 2.67
C GLN A 66 -7.17 -6.57 3.92
N TYR A 67 -8.22 -6.77 4.71
CA TYR A 67 -8.35 -6.12 6.02
C TYR A 67 -7.19 -6.48 6.96
N LEU A 68 -6.78 -7.75 7.01
CA LEU A 68 -5.65 -8.20 7.85
C LEU A 68 -4.32 -7.56 7.40
N LEU A 69 -4.07 -7.46 6.09
CA LEU A 69 -2.91 -6.76 5.55
C LEU A 69 -2.93 -5.27 5.90
N ALA A 70 -4.07 -4.61 5.74
CA ALA A 70 -4.22 -3.20 6.08
C ALA A 70 -4.00 -2.95 7.57
N GLN A 71 -4.47 -3.86 8.43
CA GLN A 71 -4.24 -3.79 9.88
C GLN A 71 -2.76 -3.88 10.22
N LYS A 72 -2.04 -4.85 9.64
CA LYS A 72 -0.59 -4.98 9.82
C LYS A 72 0.17 -3.71 9.45
N ASN A 73 -0.20 -3.06 8.35
CA ASN A 73 0.48 -1.84 7.89
C ASN A 73 0.09 -0.58 8.69
N LYS A 74 -1.13 -0.51 9.23
CA LYS A 74 -1.64 0.64 9.99
C LYS A 74 -1.24 0.62 11.46
N MET A 75 -1.12 -0.55 12.08
CA MET A 75 -0.84 -0.67 13.51
C MET A 75 0.66 -0.86 13.77
N LYS A 76 1.40 0.25 13.89
CA LYS A 76 2.80 0.25 14.37
C LYS A 76 2.94 -0.07 15.87
N SER A 77 1.82 -0.19 16.61
CA SER A 77 1.82 -0.48 18.05
C SER A 77 1.14 -1.81 18.35
N THR A 78 1.96 -2.79 18.74
CA THR A 78 1.55 -4.14 19.17
C THR A 78 0.55 -4.14 20.33
N ALA A 79 0.44 -3.03 21.08
CA ALA A 79 -0.48 -2.88 22.21
C ALA A 79 -1.95 -2.80 21.78
N ALA A 80 -2.27 -2.28 20.59
CA ALA A 80 -3.65 -2.15 20.13
C ALA A 80 -4.25 -3.48 19.65
N MET A 81 -3.41 -4.40 19.15
CA MET A 81 -3.84 -5.72 18.65
C MET A 81 -4.09 -6.73 19.77
N ARG A 82 -3.42 -6.56 20.92
CA ARG A 82 -3.61 -7.36 22.15
C ARG A 82 -4.98 -7.23 22.82
N ARG A 83 -5.87 -6.35 22.35
CA ARG A 83 -7.21 -6.16 22.96
C ARG A 83 -8.17 -7.31 22.74
N VAL A 84 -7.88 -8.23 21.82
CA VAL A 84 -8.66 -9.44 21.55
C VAL A 84 -7.68 -10.52 21.09
N GLY A 85 -7.70 -11.72 21.68
CA GLY A 85 -6.77 -12.82 21.37
C GLY A 85 -5.58 -12.94 22.33
N SER A 86 -5.02 -14.14 22.43
CA SER A 86 -3.78 -14.39 23.18
C SER A 86 -2.55 -13.87 22.44
N ASP A 87 -1.47 -13.59 23.17
CA ASP A 87 -0.20 -13.15 22.56
C ASP A 87 0.34 -14.17 21.55
N GLU A 88 0.08 -15.46 21.78
CA GLU A 88 0.46 -16.55 20.89
C GLU A 88 -0.32 -16.53 19.56
N GLU A 89 -1.64 -16.36 19.61
CA GLU A 89 -2.48 -16.26 18.40
C GLU A 89 -2.11 -15.04 17.57
N TYR A 90 -1.81 -13.92 18.24
CA TYR A 90 -1.34 -12.71 17.58
C TYR A 90 0.00 -12.95 16.86
N ALA A 91 0.99 -13.52 17.56
CA ALA A 91 2.29 -13.82 16.98
C ALA A 91 2.19 -14.81 15.80
N ALA A 92 1.36 -15.85 15.93
CA ALA A 92 1.12 -16.81 14.86
C ALA A 92 0.52 -16.14 13.61
N ARG A 93 -0.47 -15.26 13.80
CA ARG A 93 -1.11 -14.51 12.72
C ARG A 93 -0.13 -13.59 12.01
N GLU A 94 0.66 -12.81 12.75
CA GLU A 94 1.65 -11.88 12.17
C GLU A 94 2.74 -12.63 11.40
N ARG A 95 3.24 -13.74 11.95
CA ARG A 95 4.22 -14.60 11.27
C ARG A 95 3.69 -15.11 9.93
N LEU A 96 2.44 -15.58 9.89
CA LEU A 96 1.81 -16.04 8.65
C LEU A 96 1.65 -14.89 7.64
N LEU A 97 1.24 -13.70 8.09
CA LEU A 97 1.12 -12.52 7.23
C LEU A 97 2.47 -12.10 6.65
N GLU A 98 3.54 -12.09 7.45
CA GLU A 98 4.91 -11.82 6.97
C GLU A 98 5.35 -12.81 5.90
N GLU A 99 5.13 -14.09 6.14
CA GLU A 99 5.51 -15.13 5.21
C GLU A 99 4.74 -15.04 3.89
N ILE A 100 3.43 -14.84 3.94
CA ILE A 100 2.59 -14.64 2.75
C ILE A 100 3.01 -13.39 1.99
N CYS A 101 3.25 -12.25 2.67
CA CYS A 101 3.74 -11.04 2.01
C CYS A 101 5.06 -11.28 1.29
N ARG A 102 6.02 -11.97 1.93
CA ARG A 102 7.30 -12.32 1.31
C ARG A 102 7.10 -13.18 0.06
N GLU A 103 6.21 -14.17 0.11
CA GLU A 103 5.92 -15.02 -1.05
C GLU A 103 5.22 -14.26 -2.20
N MET A 104 4.30 -13.34 -1.88
CA MET A 104 3.65 -12.48 -2.88
C MET A 104 4.67 -11.57 -3.57
N SER A 105 5.52 -10.88 -2.79
CA SER A 105 6.56 -10.01 -3.36
C SER A 105 7.59 -10.78 -4.18
N ALA A 106 7.95 -12.01 -3.76
CA ALA A 106 8.83 -12.87 -4.54
C ALA A 106 8.20 -13.27 -5.88
N HIS A 107 6.89 -13.57 -5.90
CA HIS A 107 6.16 -13.88 -7.12
C HIS A 107 6.11 -12.68 -8.09
N GLU A 108 5.80 -11.48 -7.59
CA GLU A 108 5.80 -10.24 -8.38
C GLU A 108 7.18 -9.88 -8.94
N SER A 109 8.25 -10.25 -8.22
CA SER A 109 9.64 -10.00 -8.63
C SER A 109 10.18 -11.01 -9.65
N THR A 110 9.43 -12.07 -9.98
CA THR A 110 9.83 -12.99 -11.06
C THR A 110 9.45 -12.40 -12.41
N PRO A 111 10.42 -12.04 -13.28
CA PRO A 111 10.09 -11.66 -14.65
C PRO A 111 9.43 -12.86 -15.32
N ALA A 112 8.22 -12.66 -15.86
CA ALA A 112 7.45 -13.66 -16.56
C ALA A 112 8.32 -14.40 -17.58
N LYS A 113 8.74 -15.63 -17.26
CA LYS A 113 9.34 -16.53 -18.25
C LYS A 113 8.24 -16.94 -19.22
N GLY A 114 8.14 -16.22 -20.31
CA GLY A 114 7.36 -16.62 -21.48
C GLY A 114 7.75 -18.03 -21.96
N PRO A 115 6.81 -18.79 -22.53
CA PRO A 115 6.96 -20.23 -22.73
C PRO A 115 8.01 -20.57 -23.81
N LYS A 116 8.84 -21.57 -23.53
CA LYS A 116 9.73 -22.23 -24.50
C LYS A 116 8.95 -23.29 -25.30
N THR A 117 8.78 -23.05 -26.61
CA THR A 117 8.60 -24.04 -27.70
C THR A 117 8.66 -23.26 -29.02
N LYS A 118 9.38 -23.56 -30.11
CA LYS A 118 10.30 -24.63 -30.56
C LYS A 118 10.97 -24.08 -31.90
N PRO A 119 11.85 -24.81 -32.62
CA PRO A 119 13.03 -24.28 -33.31
C PRO A 119 12.82 -23.68 -34.73
N ALA A 120 13.88 -23.03 -35.23
CA ALA A 120 14.04 -22.37 -36.53
C ALA A 120 13.86 -23.31 -37.75
N PRO A 121 13.71 -22.74 -38.97
CA PRO A 121 14.91 -22.42 -39.77
C PRO A 121 14.89 -21.02 -40.43
N ALA A 122 16.08 -20.48 -40.67
CA ALA A 122 16.38 -19.19 -41.32
C ALA A 122 16.33 -19.32 -42.87
N PRO A 123 16.86 -18.38 -43.70
CA PRO A 123 17.12 -16.94 -43.55
C PRO A 123 16.60 -16.11 -44.77
N HIS A 124 16.18 -14.85 -44.59
CA HIS A 124 16.18 -13.88 -45.70
C HIS A 124 16.64 -12.50 -45.24
N GLN A 125 17.58 -11.97 -46.03
CA GLN A 125 18.28 -10.70 -45.88
C GLN A 125 17.37 -9.52 -46.21
N SER A 126 17.54 -8.39 -45.52
CA SER A 126 17.44 -7.00 -46.01
C SER A 126 17.56 -6.07 -44.80
N SER A 127 18.69 -5.40 -44.58
CA SER A 127 18.99 -4.04 -45.07
C SER A 127 18.07 -2.96 -44.48
N GLY A 128 18.62 -2.00 -43.74
CA GLY A 128 17.92 -0.74 -43.47
C GLY A 128 18.22 -0.05 -42.14
N ASN A 129 19.11 0.93 -42.22
CA ASN A 129 19.50 1.96 -41.25
C ASN A 129 18.41 2.50 -40.30
N GLY A 130 18.86 2.82 -39.08
CA GLY A 130 18.77 4.15 -38.46
C GLY A 130 17.39 4.74 -38.13
N ARG A 131 17.17 5.04 -36.85
CA ARG A 131 17.17 6.42 -36.34
C ARG A 131 16.85 6.44 -34.85
N GLU A 132 17.62 7.28 -34.19
CA GLU A 132 17.42 7.80 -32.86
C GLU A 132 16.09 8.56 -32.84
N SER A 133 15.24 8.30 -31.85
CA SER A 133 14.08 9.13 -31.58
C SER A 133 13.94 9.29 -30.08
N VAL A 134 14.54 10.37 -29.60
CA VAL A 134 14.11 11.05 -28.38
C VAL A 134 12.66 11.50 -28.59
N SER A 135 11.77 11.20 -27.64
CA SER A 135 10.61 12.05 -27.41
C SER A 135 10.27 12.07 -25.94
N SER A 136 10.12 13.31 -25.52
CA SER A 136 9.86 13.83 -24.19
C SER A 136 8.34 13.94 -23.95
N VAL A 137 8.02 14.39 -22.74
CA VAL A 137 6.78 15.09 -22.34
C VAL A 137 5.60 14.22 -21.90
N THR A 138 5.47 14.13 -20.57
CA THR A 138 4.27 14.40 -19.77
C THR A 138 2.93 14.52 -20.51
N GLY A 139 1.98 13.67 -20.15
CA GLY A 139 0.57 13.81 -20.51
C GLY A 139 -0.31 13.18 -19.44
N VAL A 140 -1.00 14.03 -18.69
CA VAL A 140 -1.95 13.72 -17.63
C VAL A 140 -3.23 13.18 -18.30
N SER A 141 -3.63 11.93 -18.02
CA SER A 141 -4.94 11.38 -18.39
C SER A 141 -5.87 11.58 -17.18
N HIS A 142 -6.68 12.63 -17.20
CA HIS A 142 -8.08 12.65 -17.67
C HIS A 142 -8.97 11.77 -16.78
N LEU A 143 -9.62 12.45 -15.83
CA LEU A 143 -10.71 11.97 -15.01
C LEU A 143 -11.94 11.85 -15.90
N GLU A 144 -12.52 10.66 -15.96
CA GLU A 144 -13.89 10.46 -16.43
C GLU A 144 -14.80 10.53 -15.19
N ASP A 145 -15.62 11.59 -15.17
CA ASP A 145 -16.80 11.74 -14.35
C ASP A 145 -17.85 10.71 -14.81
N GLU A 146 -18.35 9.89 -13.89
CA GLU A 146 -19.62 9.20 -14.05
C GLU A 146 -20.55 9.65 -12.91
N GLU A 147 -21.42 10.60 -13.26
CA GLU A 147 -22.62 11.00 -12.54
C GLU A 147 -23.73 9.98 -12.78
N GLU A 148 -24.19 9.26 -11.74
CA GLU A 148 -25.48 8.58 -11.67
C GLU A 148 -25.80 8.39 -10.17
N GLU A 149 -26.96 8.65 -9.57
CA GLU A 149 -28.27 9.18 -9.95
C GLU A 149 -28.88 9.67 -8.60
N GLU A 150 -29.50 10.84 -8.59
CA GLU A 150 -30.36 11.27 -7.49
C GLU A 150 -31.74 10.64 -7.69
N GLU A 151 -32.23 9.88 -6.70
CA GLU A 151 -33.65 9.55 -6.67
C GLU A 151 -34.25 9.56 -5.25
N SER A 152 -35.23 10.46 -5.12
CA SER A 152 -36.37 10.46 -4.19
C SER A 152 -36.14 10.66 -2.69
N GLU A 153 -36.39 11.89 -2.26
CA GLU A 153 -36.89 12.20 -0.93
C GLU A 153 -38.40 11.87 -0.90
N GLU A 154 -38.79 10.80 -0.19
CA GLU A 154 -40.14 10.66 0.33
C GLU A 154 -40.07 10.51 1.85
N ASP A 155 -40.78 11.41 2.53
CA ASP A 155 -41.03 11.44 3.97
C ASP A 155 -41.61 10.11 4.45
N ASP A 156 -40.88 9.42 5.33
CA ASP A 156 -41.46 8.46 6.27
C ASP A 156 -40.87 8.68 7.67
N GLU A 157 -41.58 9.52 8.43
CA GLU A 157 -41.41 9.82 9.85
C GLU A 157 -41.78 8.60 10.72
N THR A 158 -41.21 7.41 10.50
CA THR A 158 -41.31 6.28 11.45
C THR A 158 -40.14 5.27 11.38
N ALA A 159 -38.91 5.65 11.75
CA ALA A 159 -37.87 4.65 12.07
C ALA A 159 -36.78 5.15 13.06
N PRO A 160 -36.42 4.38 14.11
CA PRO A 160 -35.64 4.90 15.24
C PRO A 160 -34.13 4.92 14.99
N SER A 161 -33.50 6.09 15.23
CA SER A 161 -32.20 6.33 15.89
C SER A 161 -30.93 5.53 15.48
N SER A 162 -30.94 4.74 14.41
CA SER A 162 -29.78 3.94 13.99
C SER A 162 -28.97 4.58 12.85
N LYS A 163 -29.64 5.26 11.92
CA LYS A 163 -28.98 5.97 10.80
C LYS A 163 -28.14 7.17 11.28
N LYS A 164 -28.56 7.85 12.36
CA LYS A 164 -27.86 9.03 12.91
C LYS A 164 -26.55 8.66 13.63
N ARG A 165 -26.47 7.48 14.24
CA ARG A 165 -25.22 6.97 14.87
C ARG A 165 -24.17 6.58 13.84
N MET A 166 -24.56 5.95 12.73
CA MET A 166 -23.66 5.57 11.64
C MET A 166 -23.04 6.77 10.90
N ARG A 167 -23.78 7.87 10.75
CA ARG A 167 -23.28 9.10 10.11
C ARG A 167 -22.19 9.78 10.96
N ASN A 168 -22.32 9.76 12.29
CA ASN A 168 -21.31 10.28 13.22
C ASN A 168 -20.03 9.43 13.27
N ASP A 169 -20.13 8.10 13.19
CA ASP A 169 -18.95 7.22 13.13
C ASP A 169 -18.20 7.32 11.79
N ARG A 170 -18.93 7.49 10.67
CA ARG A 170 -18.31 7.73 9.35
C ARG A 170 -17.58 9.08 9.31
N GLY A 171 -18.16 10.13 9.90
CA GLY A 171 -17.49 11.42 10.07
C GLY A 171 -16.22 11.33 10.92
N SER A 172 -16.25 10.52 11.98
CA SER A 172 -15.08 10.26 12.84
C SER A 172 -13.94 9.55 12.10
N TYR A 173 -14.27 8.60 11.21
CA TYR A 173 -13.27 7.90 10.39
C TYR A 173 -12.64 8.82 9.34
N GLU A 174 -13.45 9.55 8.57
CA GLU A 174 -12.93 10.46 7.54
C GLU A 174 -12.10 11.59 8.15
N GLN A 175 -12.51 12.11 9.31
CA GLN A 175 -11.74 13.14 10.02
C GLN A 175 -10.41 12.59 10.55
N ARG A 176 -10.37 11.34 11.03
CA ARG A 176 -9.11 10.69 11.43
C ARG A 176 -8.20 10.44 10.22
N LYS A 177 -8.76 10.02 9.09
CA LYS A 177 -8.04 9.80 7.84
C LYS A 177 -7.44 11.11 7.32
N LEU A 178 -8.19 12.22 7.39
CA LEU A 178 -7.74 13.54 7.00
C LEU A 178 -6.53 13.98 7.86
N ARG A 179 -6.60 13.84 9.19
CA ARG A 179 -5.47 14.18 10.07
C ARG A 179 -4.21 13.35 9.78
N LEU A 180 -4.37 12.09 9.38
CA LEU A 180 -3.25 11.23 8.97
C LEU A 180 -2.60 11.72 7.68
N LEU A 181 -3.41 12.12 6.69
CA LEU A 181 -2.93 12.68 5.44
C LEU A 181 -2.26 14.04 5.66
N GLU A 182 -2.86 14.92 6.44
CA GLU A 182 -2.29 16.22 6.81
C GLU A 182 -0.94 16.06 7.51
N LYS A 183 -0.84 15.12 8.45
CA LYS A 183 0.43 14.81 9.10
C LYS A 183 1.47 14.32 8.10
N GLN A 184 1.11 13.40 7.19
CA GLN A 184 2.04 12.91 6.18
C GLN A 184 2.53 14.02 5.25
N VAL A 185 1.65 14.94 4.86
CA VAL A 185 2.02 16.11 4.04
C VAL A 185 2.92 17.07 4.84
N ALA A 186 2.63 17.29 6.12
CA ALA A 186 3.46 18.10 6.99
C ALA A 186 4.87 17.50 7.15
N ASP A 187 4.96 16.19 7.43
CA ASP A 187 6.23 15.47 7.58
C ASP A 187 7.05 15.55 6.27
N GLN A 188 6.40 15.39 5.10
CA GLN A 188 7.06 15.55 3.79
C GLN A 188 7.56 16.97 3.54
N ARG A 189 6.74 17.98 3.87
CA ARG A 189 7.11 19.39 3.75
C ARG A 189 8.27 19.74 4.67
N GLU A 190 8.24 19.26 5.91
CA GLU A 190 9.31 19.49 6.88
C GLU A 190 10.62 18.85 6.41
N HIS A 191 10.58 17.60 5.95
CA HIS A 191 11.77 16.94 5.38
C HIS A 191 12.34 17.70 4.18
N PHE A 192 11.49 18.16 3.27
CA PHE A 192 11.93 18.95 2.12
C PHE A 192 12.51 20.31 2.54
N GLN A 193 11.90 20.98 3.53
CA GLN A 193 12.42 22.22 4.08
C GLN A 193 13.77 22.02 4.77
N GLN A 194 13.94 20.93 5.53
CA GLN A 194 15.22 20.59 6.15
C GLN A 194 16.31 20.36 5.09
N GLN A 195 16.00 19.64 4.01
CA GLN A 195 16.94 19.49 2.89
C GLN A 195 17.33 20.83 2.26
N LEU A 196 16.36 21.71 2.02
CA LEU A 196 16.63 23.06 1.50
C LEU A 196 17.47 23.89 2.49
N ALA A 197 17.22 23.78 3.79
CA ALA A 197 17.99 24.48 4.82
C ALA A 197 19.45 24.00 4.84
N LEU A 198 19.66 22.69 4.79
CA LEU A 198 21.01 22.10 4.70
C LEU A 198 21.75 22.54 3.44
N GLN A 199 21.07 22.56 2.29
CA GLN A 199 21.69 23.08 1.06
C GLN A 199 22.06 24.56 1.17
N ARG A 200 21.18 25.39 1.75
CA ARG A 200 21.46 26.82 1.96
C ARG A 200 22.66 27.02 2.88
N GLU A 201 22.74 26.26 3.97
CA GLU A 201 23.87 26.31 4.90
C GLU A 201 25.17 25.88 4.23
N GLN A 202 25.15 24.80 3.44
CA GLN A 202 26.30 24.34 2.68
C GLN A 202 26.80 25.41 1.69
N ILE A 203 25.88 26.06 0.96
CA ILE A 203 26.20 27.15 0.04
C ILE A 203 26.80 28.35 0.79
N GLN A 204 26.24 28.72 1.95
CA GLN A 204 26.77 29.80 2.77
C GLN A 204 28.18 29.50 3.28
N LEU A 205 28.44 28.27 3.73
CA LEU A 205 29.76 27.84 4.17
C LEU A 205 30.76 27.91 3.01
N GLN A 206 30.37 27.44 1.82
CA GLN A 206 31.20 27.51 0.63
C GLN A 206 31.54 28.96 0.25
N GLN A 207 30.57 29.88 0.33
CA GLN A 207 30.81 31.31 0.07
C GLN A 207 31.77 31.93 1.11
N GLN A 208 31.63 31.59 2.39
CA GLN A 208 32.56 32.05 3.43
C GLN A 208 33.99 31.55 3.19
N GLN A 209 34.16 30.27 2.85
CA GLN A 209 35.46 29.71 2.50
C GLN A 209 36.08 30.43 1.30
N LEU A 210 35.30 30.73 0.27
CA LEU A 210 35.77 31.45 -0.92
C LEU A 210 36.29 32.85 -0.57
N LEU A 211 35.60 33.58 0.32
CA LEU A 211 36.04 34.91 0.76
C LEU A 211 37.38 34.86 1.50
N VAL A 212 37.58 33.87 2.38
CA VAL A 212 38.85 33.67 3.09
C VAL A 212 39.97 33.35 2.10
N ILE A 213 39.71 32.48 1.11
CA ILE A 213 40.69 32.14 0.08
C ILE A 213 41.06 33.38 -0.75
N LEU A 214 40.08 34.20 -1.14
CA LEU A 214 40.32 35.43 -1.89
C LEU A 214 41.19 36.43 -1.10
N ASP A 215 40.90 36.63 0.18
CA ASP A 215 41.72 37.49 1.06
C ASP A 215 43.17 36.97 1.19
N LEU A 216 43.34 35.65 1.37
CA LEU A 216 44.67 35.03 1.41
C LEU A 216 45.43 35.20 0.09
N VAL A 217 44.78 34.97 -1.05
CA VAL A 217 45.39 35.17 -2.38
C VAL A 217 45.78 36.63 -2.57
N GLN A 218 44.95 37.57 -2.14
CA GLN A 218 45.23 39.00 -2.24
C GLN A 218 46.41 39.40 -1.34
N LYS A 219 46.48 38.91 -0.09
CA LYS A 219 47.61 39.12 0.81
C LYS A 219 48.92 38.58 0.24
N VAL A 220 48.91 37.36 -0.30
CA VAL A 220 50.08 36.75 -0.94
C VAL A 220 50.48 37.54 -2.19
N SER A 221 49.52 37.98 -3.01
CA SER A 221 49.77 38.78 -4.20
C SER A 221 50.36 40.15 -3.87
N ASN A 222 49.90 40.80 -2.80
CA ASN A 222 50.42 42.09 -2.34
C ASN A 222 51.84 41.93 -1.75
N ALA A 223 52.07 40.88 -0.94
CA ALA A 223 53.40 40.56 -0.42
C ALA A 223 54.40 40.24 -1.55
N ALA A 224 53.95 39.56 -2.62
CA ALA A 224 54.77 39.27 -3.79
C ALA A 224 55.07 40.50 -4.66
N ARG A 225 54.24 41.56 -4.59
CA ARG A 225 54.44 42.81 -5.33
C ARG A 225 55.32 43.83 -4.61
N GLY A 226 55.71 43.56 -3.36
CA GLY A 226 56.64 44.43 -2.61
C GLY A 226 56.03 45.74 -2.09
N ASP A 227 54.70 45.87 -2.09
CA ASP A 227 54.02 46.98 -1.40
C ASP A 227 53.92 46.66 0.10
N THR A 228 55.01 46.93 0.83
CA THR A 228 54.92 47.27 2.26
C THR A 228 54.66 48.77 2.39
N PRO A 229 53.80 49.19 3.34
CA PRO A 229 53.43 50.60 3.52
C PRO A 229 54.64 51.52 3.76
#